data_AF-X0ZZS4-F1
#
_entry.id   AF-X0ZZS4-F1
#
_cell.length_a   1.000
_cell.length_b   1.000
_cell.length_c   1.000
_cell.angle_alpha   90.00
_cell.angle_beta   90.00
_cell.angle_gamma   90.00
#
_symmetry.space_group_name_H-M   'P 1'
#
loop_
_entity.id
_entity.type
_entity.pdbx_description
1 polymer ?
#
loop_
_entity_poly.entity_id
_entity_poly.type
_entity_poly.pdbx_seq_one_letter_code
_entity_poly.pdbx_strand_id
1 'polypeptide(L)'
;GKNISGTGMDVNVTGRNRDILGDYTTGPQVKRIFVRDLSEESEGNALGIGFADFTTTRVTEKMDRKKTYINCLTAISPEKGAIPIYFDTDREALEACFMTIGDIPVHQVRLVHIKSTLHLSKLSVSEAFEAEVSASDKLRRLDEWKEMALGKDGNIVSPFDS
;
A
#
# COMPACT_ATOMS: atom_id res chain seq x y z
N GLY A 1 -4.88 2.25 8.87
CA GLY A 1 -4.19 1.90 10.13
C GLY A 1 -4.89 0.71 10.76
N LYS A 2 -4.75 0.49 12.07
CA LYS A 2 -5.36 -0.64 12.79
C LYS A 2 -6.89 -0.77 12.64
N ASN A 3 -7.56 0.31 12.25
CA ASN A 3 -8.99 0.32 11.91
C ASN A 3 -9.32 -0.46 10.61
N ILE A 4 -8.34 -0.69 9.72
CA ILE A 4 -8.53 -1.40 8.45
C ILE A 4 -8.41 -2.92 8.65
N SER A 5 -7.44 -3.36 9.44
CA SER A 5 -7.30 -4.75 9.88
C SER A 5 -6.62 -4.81 11.25
N GLY A 6 -6.70 -5.94 11.96
CA GLY A 6 -6.03 -6.12 13.25
C GLY A 6 -4.51 -5.88 13.19
N THR A 7 -3.91 -6.04 12.01
CA THR A 7 -2.49 -5.81 11.69
C THR A 7 -2.24 -4.52 10.92
N GLY A 8 -3.26 -3.67 10.73
CA GLY A 8 -3.21 -2.41 9.98
C GLY A 8 -3.43 -2.54 8.47
N MET A 9 -2.82 -3.54 7.85
CA MET A 9 -3.11 -4.00 6.49
C MET A 9 -3.29 -5.52 6.50
N ASP A 10 -4.25 -6.04 5.75
CA ASP A 10 -4.50 -7.48 5.67
C ASP A 10 -3.40 -8.17 4.84
N VAL A 11 -2.72 -9.11 5.48
CA VAL A 11 -1.63 -9.89 4.89
C VAL A 11 -2.12 -10.86 3.82
N ASN A 12 -3.40 -11.28 3.85
CA ASN A 12 -4.00 -12.11 2.81
C ASN A 12 -4.28 -11.33 1.52
N VAL A 13 -4.44 -10.01 1.64
CA VAL A 13 -4.64 -9.12 0.49
C VAL A 13 -3.32 -8.72 -0.12
N THR A 14 -2.34 -8.39 0.72
CA THR A 14 -1.00 -7.95 0.27
C THR A 14 -0.06 -9.11 -0.05
N GLY A 15 -0.36 -10.31 0.45
CA GLY A 15 0.48 -11.49 0.32
C GLY A 15 1.81 -11.38 1.09
N ARG A 16 1.89 -10.49 2.08
CA ARG A 16 3.14 -10.24 2.83
C ARG A 16 2.91 -10.16 4.32
N ASN A 17 3.69 -10.95 5.05
CA ASN A 17 3.78 -10.88 6.50
C ASN A 17 5.26 -10.90 6.94
N ARG A 18 5.59 -10.07 7.93
CA ARG A 18 6.87 -10.08 8.65
C ARG A 18 6.57 -10.39 10.11
N ASP A 19 7.09 -11.50 10.60
CA ASP A 19 6.88 -11.94 11.98
C ASP A 19 8.17 -12.56 12.56
N ILE A 20 8.20 -12.81 13.87
CA ILE A 20 9.37 -13.33 14.59
C ILE A 20 9.85 -14.70 14.06
N LEU A 21 8.94 -15.47 13.46
CA LEU A 21 9.23 -16.78 12.88
C LEU A 21 9.76 -16.72 11.43
N GLY A 22 9.78 -15.52 10.83
CA GLY A 22 10.26 -15.28 9.48
C GLY A 22 9.25 -14.53 8.61
N ASP A 23 9.70 -14.22 7.41
CA ASP A 23 8.88 -13.59 6.38
C ASP A 23 8.14 -14.67 5.58
N TYR A 24 6.82 -14.56 5.49
CA TYR A 24 6.01 -15.47 4.71
C TYR A 24 5.21 -14.69 3.66
N THR A 25 5.27 -15.17 2.43
CA THR A 25 4.41 -14.67 1.35
C THR A 25 3.46 -15.77 0.91
N THR A 26 2.18 -15.56 1.16
CA THR A 26 1.11 -16.24 0.43
C THR A 26 0.80 -15.41 -0.82
N GLY A 27 0.30 -16.03 -1.89
CA GLY A 27 -0.09 -15.24 -3.08
C GLY A 27 -1.09 -14.14 -2.69
N PRO A 28 -0.98 -12.90 -3.23
CA PRO A 28 -0.14 -12.45 -4.35
C PRO A 28 1.33 -12.15 -4.01
N GLN A 29 2.24 -12.37 -4.96
CA GLN A 29 3.66 -12.00 -4.83
C GLN A 29 3.90 -10.56 -5.26
N VAL A 30 3.67 -9.61 -4.36
CA VAL A 30 3.92 -8.20 -4.60
C VAL A 30 5.42 -7.90 -4.51
N LYS A 31 5.99 -7.09 -5.42
CA LYS A 31 7.39 -6.67 -5.35
C LYS A 31 7.59 -5.50 -4.39
N ARG A 32 6.72 -4.49 -4.44
CA ARG A 32 6.77 -3.30 -3.58
C ARG A 32 5.40 -2.94 -3.03
N ILE A 33 5.35 -2.64 -1.73
CA ILE A 33 4.19 -2.08 -1.06
C ILE A 33 4.51 -0.63 -0.69
N PHE A 34 3.67 0.27 -1.16
CA PHE A 34 3.71 1.69 -0.83
C PHE A 34 2.47 2.06 -0.01
N VAL A 35 2.68 2.57 1.21
CA VAL A 35 1.61 3.10 2.05
C VAL A 35 1.57 4.62 1.90
N ARG A 36 0.46 5.13 1.39
CA ARG A 36 0.36 6.54 0.99
C ARG A 36 -0.07 7.47 2.12
N ASP A 37 -1.00 6.99 2.94
CA ASP A 37 -1.57 7.78 4.04
C ASP A 37 -2.09 6.88 5.18
N LEU A 38 -2.38 7.51 6.31
CA LEU A 38 -3.01 6.91 7.48
C LEU A 38 -4.42 7.50 7.67
N SER A 39 -5.41 6.62 7.79
CA SER A 39 -6.81 6.98 8.01
C SER A 39 -7.02 7.65 9.37
N GLU A 40 -7.93 8.63 9.44
CA GLU A 40 -8.21 9.39 10.67
C GLU A 40 -8.67 8.49 11.82
N GLU A 41 -9.48 7.47 11.54
CA GLU A 41 -10.02 6.51 12.52
C GLU A 41 -8.95 5.59 13.11
N SER A 42 -7.72 5.61 12.58
CA SER A 42 -6.59 4.95 13.26
C SER A 42 -6.11 5.72 14.48
N GLU A 43 -6.47 7.00 14.60
CA GLU A 43 -5.99 7.92 15.62
C GLU A 43 -4.45 7.88 15.76
N GLY A 44 -3.75 7.92 14.62
CA GLY A 44 -2.28 7.88 14.55
C GLY A 44 -1.66 6.49 14.73
N ASN A 45 -2.46 5.43 14.89
CA ASN A 45 -1.93 4.08 15.07
C ASN A 45 -1.50 3.45 13.74
N ALA A 46 -0.20 3.45 13.49
CA ALA A 46 0.44 2.93 12.30
C ALA A 46 0.93 1.47 12.44
N LEU A 47 0.33 0.68 13.34
CA LEU A 47 0.62 -0.76 13.42
C LEU A 47 0.51 -1.39 12.02
N GLY A 48 1.53 -2.14 11.61
CA GLY A 48 1.60 -2.78 10.28
C GLY A 48 2.33 -1.96 9.22
N ILE A 49 2.72 -0.72 9.50
CA ILE A 49 3.48 0.10 8.54
C ILE A 49 4.78 -0.57 8.11
N GLY A 50 5.39 -1.37 8.99
CA GLY A 50 6.61 -2.11 8.70
C GLY A 50 6.46 -3.24 7.69
N PHE A 51 5.26 -3.54 7.20
CA PHE A 51 5.07 -4.42 6.03
C PHE A 51 5.30 -3.71 4.69
N ALA A 52 5.27 -2.38 4.69
CA ALA A 52 5.53 -1.57 3.52
C ALA A 52 7.04 -1.47 3.24
N ASP A 53 7.37 -1.22 1.98
CA ASP A 53 8.73 -0.91 1.54
C ASP A 53 8.97 0.59 1.52
N PHE A 54 7.93 1.35 1.16
CA PHE A 54 7.95 2.80 1.08
C PHE A 54 6.73 3.42 1.76
N THR A 55 6.89 4.62 2.29
CA THR A 55 5.79 5.44 2.82
C THR A 55 6.04 6.91 2.52
N THR A 56 5.25 7.80 3.13
CA THR A 56 5.37 9.25 2.95
C THR A 56 5.68 9.96 4.26
N THR A 57 6.27 11.16 4.19
CA THR A 57 6.46 12.05 5.34
C THR A 57 5.15 12.33 6.08
N ARG A 58 4.02 12.43 5.36
CA ARG A 58 2.68 12.57 5.98
C ARG A 58 2.34 11.42 6.91
N VAL A 59 2.64 10.18 6.53
CA VAL A 59 2.36 9.01 7.38
C VAL A 59 3.23 9.04 8.64
N THR A 60 4.51 9.39 8.51
CA THR A 60 5.43 9.43 9.65
C THR A 60 5.09 10.57 10.62
N GLU A 61 4.63 11.71 10.11
CA GLU A 61 4.16 12.85 10.93
C GLU A 61 2.80 12.58 11.59
N LYS A 62 1.87 11.90 10.90
CA LYS A 62 0.56 11.50 11.47
C LYS A 62 0.66 10.37 12.49
N MET A 63 1.76 9.62 12.48
CA MET A 63 1.94 8.47 13.36
C MET A 63 2.10 8.88 14.83
N ASP A 64 1.18 8.44 15.68
CA ASP A 64 1.40 8.37 17.13
C ASP A 64 2.35 7.21 17.41
N ARG A 65 3.63 7.54 17.53
CA ARG A 65 4.70 6.59 17.85
C ARG A 65 4.43 5.83 19.15
N LYS A 66 3.93 6.49 20.19
CA LYS A 66 3.72 5.84 21.48
C LYS A 66 2.62 4.78 21.36
N LYS A 67 1.48 5.14 20.77
CA LYS A 67 0.36 4.21 20.54
C LYS A 67 0.77 3.05 19.63
N THR A 68 1.53 3.34 18.56
CA THR A 68 2.02 2.31 17.64
C THR A 68 3.00 1.36 18.33
N TYR A 69 3.99 1.88 19.06
CA TYR A 69 5.01 1.06 19.71
C TYR A 69 4.44 0.19 20.83
N ILE A 70 3.51 0.73 21.64
CA ILE A 70 2.81 -0.08 22.66
C ILE A 70 2.14 -1.27 21.99
N ASN A 71 1.42 -1.07 20.89
CA ASN A 71 0.77 -2.17 20.18
C ASN A 71 1.75 -3.18 19.59
N CYS A 72 2.85 -2.72 18.99
CA CYS A 72 3.89 -3.61 18.48
C CYS A 72 4.52 -4.46 19.59
N LEU A 73 4.81 -3.85 20.75
CA LEU A 73 5.41 -4.54 21.90
C LEU A 73 4.43 -5.52 22.54
N THR A 74 3.17 -5.14 22.73
CA THR A 74 2.12 -6.05 23.24
C THR A 74 1.88 -7.24 22.31
N ALA A 75 2.05 -7.05 21.00
CA ALA A 75 1.94 -8.10 20.00
C ALA A 75 3.22 -8.95 19.84
N ILE A 76 4.33 -8.61 20.50
CA ILE A 76 5.65 -9.24 20.31
C ILE A 76 6.10 -9.17 18.84
N SER A 77 5.82 -8.03 18.20
CA SER A 77 6.07 -7.82 16.77
C SER A 77 6.63 -6.41 16.50
N PRO A 78 7.87 -6.11 16.95
CA PRO A 78 8.50 -4.81 16.74
C PRO A 78 8.63 -4.43 15.25
N GLU A 79 8.85 -5.42 14.37
CA GLU A 79 8.95 -5.26 12.92
C GLU A 79 7.70 -4.62 12.30
N LYS A 80 6.51 -4.81 12.89
CA LYS A 80 5.26 -4.20 12.41
C LYS A 80 5.22 -2.69 12.58
N GLY A 81 6.10 -2.13 13.42
CA GLY A 81 6.25 -0.69 13.65
C GLY A 81 7.49 -0.08 13.00
N ALA A 82 8.27 -0.84 12.25
CA ALA A 82 9.46 -0.34 11.56
C ALA A 82 9.05 0.72 10.52
N ILE A 83 9.70 1.88 10.56
CA ILE A 83 9.40 2.99 9.65
C ILE A 83 10.09 2.71 8.30
N PRO A 84 9.34 2.57 7.19
CA PRO A 84 9.92 2.38 5.85
C PRO A 84 10.69 3.62 5.37
N ILE A 85 11.44 3.48 4.26
CA ILE A 85 11.97 4.65 3.55
C ILE A 85 10.79 5.53 3.15
N TYR A 86 10.88 6.84 3.40
CA TYR A 86 9.79 7.77 3.14
C TYR A 86 10.23 8.98 2.35
N PHE A 87 9.28 9.52 1.58
CA PHE A 87 9.46 10.67 0.72
C PHE A 87 8.35 11.70 0.95
N ASP A 88 8.57 12.93 0.50
CA ASP A 88 7.62 14.02 0.73
C ASP A 88 6.38 13.89 -0.17
N THR A 89 6.57 13.36 -1.39
CA THR A 89 5.50 13.22 -2.39
C THR A 89 5.23 11.78 -2.83
N ASP A 90 4.00 11.52 -3.30
CA ASP A 90 3.67 10.20 -3.86
C ASP A 90 4.48 9.90 -5.13
N ARG A 91 4.83 10.94 -5.91
CA ARG A 91 5.69 10.82 -7.09
C ARG A 91 7.05 10.22 -6.73
N GLU A 92 7.75 10.77 -5.76
CA GLU A 92 9.08 10.29 -5.34
C GLU A 92 9.01 8.85 -4.81
N ALA A 93 7.98 8.53 -4.01
CA ALA A 93 7.77 7.18 -3.50
C ALA A 93 7.48 6.17 -4.62
N LEU A 94 6.70 6.56 -5.65
CA LEU A 94 6.45 5.73 -6.82
C LEU A 94 7.71 5.57 -7.69
N GLU A 95 8.48 6.63 -7.90
CA GLU A 95 9.76 6.57 -8.61
C GLU A 95 10.72 5.59 -7.92
N ALA A 96 10.85 5.66 -6.58
CA ALA A 96 11.63 4.70 -5.81
C ALA A 96 11.07 3.26 -5.89
N CYS A 97 9.75 3.09 -5.90
CA CYS A 97 9.13 1.78 -6.19
C CYS A 97 9.60 1.26 -7.55
N PHE A 98 9.44 2.04 -8.61
CA PHE A 98 9.75 1.60 -9.98
C PHE A 98 11.25 1.36 -10.20
N MET A 99 12.12 2.14 -9.57
CA MET A 99 13.57 1.91 -9.59
C MET A 99 13.97 0.56 -8.97
N THR A 100 13.14 0.00 -8.11
CA THR A 100 13.50 -1.18 -7.30
C THR A 100 12.70 -2.44 -7.64
N ILE A 101 11.85 -2.44 -8.67
CA ILE A 101 11.12 -3.65 -9.13
C ILE A 101 11.91 -4.49 -10.16
N GLY A 102 13.08 -4.02 -10.58
CA GLY A 102 13.89 -4.60 -11.66
C GLY A 102 13.59 -3.97 -13.03
N ASP A 103 14.29 -4.43 -14.06
CA ASP A 103 14.14 -3.92 -15.43
C ASP A 103 12.87 -4.49 -16.09
N ILE A 104 11.74 -3.82 -15.84
CA ILE A 104 10.43 -4.16 -16.40
C ILE A 104 10.01 -3.04 -17.35
N PRO A 105 9.68 -3.34 -18.63
CA PRO A 105 9.14 -2.33 -19.54
C PRO A 105 7.89 -1.68 -18.97
N VAL A 106 7.74 -0.37 -19.12
CA VAL A 106 6.64 0.42 -18.52
C VAL A 106 5.25 -0.19 -18.81
N HIS A 107 5.00 -0.64 -20.04
CA HIS A 107 3.74 -1.25 -20.45
C HIS A 107 3.46 -2.63 -19.81
N GLN A 108 4.45 -3.26 -19.20
CA GLN A 108 4.33 -4.53 -18.47
C GLN A 108 4.30 -4.33 -16.95
N VAL A 109 4.45 -3.10 -16.46
CA VAL A 109 4.40 -2.82 -15.02
C VAL A 109 3.00 -3.09 -14.52
N ARG A 110 2.91 -4.00 -13.55
CA ARG A 110 1.67 -4.39 -12.88
C ARG A 110 1.54 -3.62 -11.57
N LEU A 111 0.71 -2.59 -11.58
CA LEU A 111 0.41 -1.77 -10.41
C LEU A 111 -1.03 -2.03 -9.98
N VAL A 112 -1.24 -2.25 -8.68
CA VAL A 112 -2.56 -2.27 -8.06
C VAL A 112 -2.57 -1.21 -6.98
N HIS A 113 -3.50 -0.28 -7.11
CA HIS A 113 -3.75 0.79 -6.15
C HIS A 113 -5.15 0.57 -5.57
N ILE A 114 -5.23 0.59 -4.24
CA ILE A 114 -6.46 0.32 -3.47
C ILE A 114 -6.66 1.41 -2.42
N LYS A 115 -7.92 1.67 -2.03
CA LYS A 115 -8.21 2.60 -0.93
C LYS A 115 -7.67 2.05 0.40
N SER A 116 -7.93 0.77 0.66
CA SER A 116 -7.40 0.02 1.80
C SER A 116 -7.60 -1.47 1.59
N THR A 117 -6.96 -2.32 2.40
CA THR A 117 -7.19 -3.79 2.34
C THR A 117 -8.59 -4.20 2.80
N LEU A 118 -9.35 -3.29 3.41
CA LEU A 118 -10.76 -3.51 3.79
C LEU A 118 -11.73 -3.16 2.64
N HIS A 119 -11.33 -2.23 1.76
CA HIS A 119 -12.16 -1.72 0.66
C HIS A 119 -11.63 -2.19 -0.70
N LEU A 120 -11.99 -3.41 -1.09
CA LEU A 120 -11.54 -4.05 -2.34
C LEU A 120 -12.59 -4.11 -3.45
N SER A 121 -13.75 -3.47 -3.26
CA SER A 121 -14.81 -3.42 -4.27
C SER A 121 -14.46 -2.55 -5.47
N LYS A 122 -13.56 -1.57 -5.30
CA LYS A 122 -12.99 -0.74 -6.36
C LYS A 122 -11.46 -0.80 -6.26
N LEU A 123 -10.81 -1.05 -7.40
CA LEU A 123 -9.37 -1.12 -7.54
C LEU A 123 -8.97 -0.23 -8.72
N SER A 124 -7.85 0.48 -8.61
CA SER A 124 -7.21 1.16 -9.74
C SER A 124 -6.00 0.32 -10.13
N VAL A 125 -5.97 -0.17 -11.36
CA VAL A 125 -4.89 -1.05 -11.86
C VAL A 125 -4.19 -0.41 -13.06
N SER A 126 -2.98 -0.86 -13.39
CA SER A 126 -2.34 -0.51 -14.65
C SER A 126 -2.93 -1.31 -15.83
N GLU A 127 -2.75 -0.79 -17.04
CA GLU A 127 -3.22 -1.42 -18.29
C GLU A 127 -2.64 -2.83 -18.51
N ALA A 128 -1.52 -3.16 -17.87
CA ALA A 128 -0.92 -4.50 -17.87
C ALA A 128 -1.83 -5.61 -17.30
N PHE A 129 -3.01 -5.26 -16.75
CA PHE A 129 -4.04 -6.18 -16.29
C PHE A 129 -5.24 -6.34 -17.25
N GLU A 130 -5.23 -5.71 -18.44
CA GLU A 130 -6.39 -5.70 -19.36
C GLU A 130 -6.85 -7.13 -19.73
N ALA A 131 -5.91 -8.05 -19.95
CA ALA A 131 -6.24 -9.43 -20.29
C ALA A 131 -7.00 -10.13 -19.15
N GLU A 132 -6.55 -9.99 -17.90
CA GLU A 132 -7.20 -10.58 -16.73
C GLU A 132 -8.54 -9.92 -16.40
N VAL A 133 -8.63 -8.60 -16.54
CA VAL A 133 -9.89 -7.86 -16.32
C VAL A 133 -10.93 -8.30 -17.36
N SER A 134 -10.54 -8.44 -18.62
CA SER A 134 -11.45 -8.84 -19.71
C SER A 134 -11.89 -10.30 -19.62
N ALA A 135 -11.03 -11.17 -19.09
CA ALA A 135 -11.31 -12.60 -18.96
C ALA A 135 -12.07 -12.98 -17.67
N SER A 136 -12.18 -12.06 -16.70
CA SER A 136 -12.79 -12.35 -15.40
C SER A 136 -14.30 -12.07 -15.39
N ASP A 137 -15.06 -13.05 -14.90
CA ASP A 137 -16.50 -12.90 -14.58
C ASP A 137 -16.76 -12.14 -13.27
N LYS A 138 -15.72 -11.95 -12.45
CA LYS A 138 -15.78 -11.27 -11.14
C LYS A 138 -15.37 -9.82 -11.19
N LEU A 139 -14.76 -9.38 -12.29
CA LEU A 139 -14.29 -8.00 -12.48
C LEU A 139 -15.14 -7.31 -13.53
N ARG A 140 -15.34 -6.01 -13.34
CA ARG A 140 -15.99 -5.14 -14.31
C ARG A 140 -15.21 -3.84 -14.39
N ARG A 141 -14.73 -3.49 -15.59
CA ARG A 141 -14.09 -2.20 -15.84
C ARG A 141 -15.11 -1.08 -15.64
N LEU A 142 -14.74 -0.08 -14.85
CA LEU A 142 -15.61 1.05 -14.51
C LEU A 142 -15.32 2.30 -15.36
N ASP A 143 -14.07 2.47 -15.81
CA ASP A 143 -13.58 3.63 -16.55
C ASP A 143 -12.68 3.19 -17.72
N GLU A 144 -12.45 4.07 -18.69
CA GLU A 144 -11.44 3.87 -19.73
C GLU A 144 -10.01 3.99 -19.17
N TRP A 145 -9.05 3.40 -19.88
CA TRP A 145 -7.63 3.54 -19.56
C TRP A 145 -7.19 5.00 -19.69
N LYS A 146 -6.51 5.51 -18.67
CA LYS A 146 -6.03 6.88 -18.60
C LYS A 146 -4.77 6.98 -17.76
N GLU A 147 -4.00 8.04 -17.97
CA GLU A 147 -2.85 8.34 -17.14
C GLU A 147 -3.24 8.60 -15.68
N MET A 148 -2.37 8.18 -14.76
CA MET A 148 -2.55 8.47 -13.34
C MET A 148 -2.40 9.97 -13.10
N ALA A 149 -3.44 10.59 -12.56
CA ALA A 149 -3.43 12.02 -12.28
C ALA A 149 -2.54 12.34 -11.07
N LEU A 150 -1.61 13.28 -11.25
CA LEU A 150 -0.78 13.86 -10.20
C LEU A 150 -1.14 15.34 -10.02
N GLY A 151 -1.31 15.75 -8.77
CA GLY A 151 -1.48 17.14 -8.38
C GLY A 151 -0.20 17.96 -8.61
N LYS A 152 -0.33 19.29 -8.52
CA LYS A 152 0.82 20.22 -8.60
C LYS A 152 1.83 20.03 -7.45
N ASP A 153 1.38 19.43 -6.37
CA ASP A 153 2.16 19.07 -5.19
C ASP A 153 2.88 17.72 -5.33
N GLY A 154 2.77 17.05 -6.48
CA GLY A 154 3.41 15.76 -6.72
C GLY A 154 2.68 14.56 -6.10
N ASN A 155 1.49 14.76 -5.50
CA ASN A 155 0.71 13.69 -4.91
C ASN A 155 -0.34 13.14 -5.89
N ILE A 156 -0.74 11.90 -5.73
CA ILE A 156 -1.76 11.25 -6.56
C ILE A 156 -3.12 11.85 -6.23
N VAL A 157 -3.84 12.28 -7.26
CA VAL A 157 -5.26 12.59 -7.13
C VAL A 157 -5.99 11.26 -6.95
N SER A 158 -6.54 11.03 -5.76
CA SER A 158 -7.19 9.76 -5.42
C SER A 158 -8.31 9.43 -6.43
N PRO A 159 -8.30 8.24 -7.05
CA PRO A 159 -9.40 7.77 -7.89
C PRO A 159 -10.56 7.22 -7.05
N PHE A 160 -10.42 7.16 -5.72
CA PHE A 160 -11.42 6.66 -4.80
C PHE A 160 -12.18 7.82 -4.16
N ASP A 161 -13.50 7.66 -4.06
CA ASP A 161 -14.39 8.54 -3.30
C ASP A 161 -13.88 8.67 -1.85
N SER A 162 -13.99 9.88 -1.29
CA SER A 162 -13.66 10.20 0.12
C SER A 162 -14.49 9.36 1.08
#